data_AF-A0AAW0Y0P7-F1
#
_entry.id   AF-A0AAW0Y0P7-F1
#
_cell.length_a   1.000
_cell.length_b   1.000
_cell.length_c   1.000
_cell.angle_alpha   90.00
_cell.angle_beta   90.00
_cell.angle_gamma   90.00
#
_symmetry.space_group_name_H-M   'P 1'
#
loop_
_entity.id
_entity.type
_entity.pdbx_description
1 polymer ?
#
loop_
_entity_poly.entity_id
_entity_poly.type
_entity_poly.pdbx_seq_one_letter_code
_entity_poly.pdbx_strand_id
1 'polypeptide(L)'
;MMEGKVTFSANASGVSMPNKRADMIARLEQLCQEYNKLSQCLAAESHQMHEIEDVSKIQGNMEEMTVDALKREVKNLNNQLLAHATEKGDLEKAFQEQKNESTKNIGKLNQELKNWKDDTDALKDILKRLNEQLNRYHIKYGPLREEETRRITKDISRSSIYKLKALLTAYDELLLERDSTVKSTTEKLEKMVLRVNDVVTENEKLHSRLEKLQSEVPLGSEEAEMVAADARLLLEEREILLEEIHILRQQRQQEMVNYQQEVTRLQHQLEEYEIKNQTMSSDLDTWKVECAELEKHCRTLRTELRGTVTKQEHQFAVDECQRLFEELRAVYNQESGNLKGKMKAAKHEKKNLAEKLTDTSTQAHNLSVQVSGLKGSLRKTECRVQRRERSLKAVQAAARLAQSRLQSLRTVCSELIEDREKLLHSLAAQRKETEELSREVTLRSATVGVLSQKLKEERLMWSRRIAESEGALKAAKSAWKRSSREASHLRSLVTSKDDTIASLIADYKLLGLDYSDAKRHNIRQHVPKHHNILGGAV
;
A
#
# COMPACT_ATOMS: atom_id res chain seq x y z
N MET A 1 83.10 67.21 31.32
CA MET A 1 84.40 67.92 31.27
C MET A 1 84.56 68.52 29.88
N MET A 2 85.48 69.47 29.70
CA MET A 2 85.84 70.05 28.40
C MET A 2 86.65 69.03 27.56
N GLU A 3 86.87 69.16 26.25
CA GLU A 3 86.52 70.22 25.26
C GLU A 3 85.99 69.53 23.95
N GLY A 4 85.91 70.08 22.72
CA GLY A 4 86.43 71.32 22.13
C GLY A 4 86.22 71.41 20.62
N LYS A 5 87.19 71.95 19.86
CA LYS A 5 87.15 72.07 18.38
C LYS A 5 88.48 71.79 17.70
N VAL A 6 88.46 71.09 16.56
CA VAL A 6 89.30 71.39 15.38
C VAL A 6 88.50 71.08 14.10
N THR A 7 88.56 71.98 13.12
CA THR A 7 88.12 71.74 11.73
C THR A 7 89.29 71.95 10.79
N PHE A 8 89.51 71.06 9.83
CA PHE A 8 90.38 71.35 8.68
C PHE A 8 89.93 70.62 7.42
N SER A 9 90.00 71.30 6.29
CA SER A 9 89.71 70.74 4.95
C SER A 9 90.92 70.93 4.06
N ALA A 10 91.26 69.93 3.25
CA ALA A 10 92.25 70.06 2.19
C ALA A 10 91.84 69.23 0.96
N ASN A 11 91.63 69.90 -0.17
CA ASN A 11 91.52 69.25 -1.48
C ASN A 11 92.93 68.92 -1.99
N ALA A 12 93.11 67.74 -2.57
CA ALA A 12 94.24 67.43 -3.44
C ALA A 12 93.80 66.44 -4.54
N SER A 13 93.67 66.93 -5.77
CA SER A 13 93.34 66.12 -6.95
C SER A 13 94.58 65.42 -7.50
N GLY A 14 94.49 64.11 -7.76
CA GLY A 14 95.55 63.34 -8.43
C GLY A 14 94.97 62.13 -9.18
N VAL A 15 95.15 62.10 -10.50
CA VAL A 15 94.59 61.07 -11.39
C VAL A 15 95.71 60.13 -11.90
N SER A 16 95.32 58.90 -12.28
CA SER A 16 96.06 57.94 -13.14
C SER A 16 96.67 56.70 -12.47
N MET A 17 95.82 55.67 -12.30
CA MET A 17 95.92 54.31 -12.91
C MET A 17 97.27 53.52 -12.89
N PRO A 18 97.23 52.17 -12.89
CA PRO A 18 96.24 51.25 -12.32
C PRO A 18 96.95 50.12 -11.52
N ASN A 19 97.06 50.27 -10.19
CA ASN A 19 97.94 49.42 -9.39
C ASN A 19 97.15 48.30 -8.66
N LYS A 20 97.46 47.03 -8.96
CA LYS A 20 96.78 45.81 -8.45
C LYS A 20 96.73 45.68 -6.92
N ARG A 21 97.49 46.49 -6.18
CA ARG A 21 97.31 46.67 -4.74
C ARG A 21 95.90 47.15 -4.37
N ALA A 22 95.28 48.01 -5.18
CA ALA A 22 93.95 48.55 -4.90
C ALA A 22 92.88 47.45 -4.85
N ASP A 23 92.86 46.55 -5.84
CA ASP A 23 91.92 45.42 -5.87
C ASP A 23 92.13 44.47 -4.68
N MET A 24 93.39 44.24 -4.27
CA MET A 24 93.71 43.39 -3.13
C MET A 24 93.35 44.04 -1.78
N ILE A 25 93.51 45.37 -1.66
CA ILE A 25 93.06 46.14 -0.50
C ILE A 25 91.53 46.11 -0.43
N ALA A 26 90.82 46.41 -1.52
CA ALA A 26 89.36 46.33 -1.57
C ALA A 26 88.83 44.93 -1.24
N ARG A 27 89.52 43.87 -1.67
CA ARG A 27 89.15 42.47 -1.33
C ARG A 27 89.36 42.14 0.15
N LEU A 28 90.42 42.69 0.77
CA LEU A 28 90.66 42.57 2.21
C LEU A 28 89.66 43.40 3.02
N GLU A 29 89.35 44.62 2.60
CA GLU A 29 88.31 45.46 3.19
C GLU A 29 86.93 44.80 3.12
N GLN A 30 86.59 44.17 2.00
CA GLN A 30 85.35 43.40 1.84
C GLN A 30 85.31 42.18 2.79
N LEU A 31 86.41 41.43 2.91
CA LEU A 31 86.52 40.32 3.88
C LEU A 31 86.44 40.80 5.33
N CYS A 32 87.03 41.94 5.67
CA CYS A 32 86.89 42.55 7.00
C CYS A 32 85.46 43.01 7.26
N GLN A 33 84.74 43.54 6.27
CA GLN A 33 83.32 43.87 6.40
C GLN A 33 82.44 42.64 6.59
N GLU A 34 82.70 41.54 5.87
CA GLU A 34 81.97 40.27 6.02
C GLU A 34 82.28 39.61 7.37
N TYR A 35 83.54 39.61 7.81
CA TYR A 35 83.94 39.15 9.15
C TYR A 35 83.28 39.97 10.27
N ASN A 36 83.27 41.31 10.16
CA ASN A 36 82.61 42.17 11.16
C ASN A 36 81.09 41.95 11.20
N LYS A 37 80.43 41.72 10.05
CA LYS A 37 79.01 41.37 10.01
C LYS A 37 78.74 40.01 10.67
N LEU A 38 79.54 38.99 10.36
CA LEU A 38 79.41 37.67 11.00
C LEU A 38 79.67 37.73 12.51
N SER A 39 80.65 38.51 12.96
CA SER A 39 80.93 38.75 14.38
C SER A 39 79.78 39.49 15.08
N GLN A 40 79.07 40.39 14.38
CA GLN A 40 77.89 41.08 14.92
C GLN A 40 76.68 40.13 14.99
N CYS A 41 76.47 39.27 13.99
CA CYS A 41 75.44 38.24 14.03
C CYS A 41 75.65 37.26 15.20
N LEU A 42 76.88 36.73 15.37
CA LEU A 42 77.21 35.84 16.49
C LEU A 42 77.09 36.52 17.87
N ALA A 43 77.37 37.83 17.96
CA ALA A 43 77.14 38.60 19.17
C ALA A 43 75.64 38.77 19.49
N ALA A 44 74.80 38.99 18.47
CA ALA A 44 73.35 39.08 18.62
C ALA A 44 72.72 37.72 19.00
N GLU A 45 73.15 36.64 18.33
CA GLU A 45 72.66 35.28 18.56
C GLU A 45 73.04 34.76 19.97
N SER A 46 74.25 35.10 20.45
CA SER A 46 74.65 34.81 21.84
C SER A 46 73.94 35.68 22.88
N HIS A 47 73.58 36.93 22.57
CA HIS A 47 72.70 37.73 23.44
C HIS A 47 71.29 37.12 23.53
N GLN A 48 70.66 36.75 22.41
CA GLN A 48 69.33 36.13 22.44
C GLN A 48 69.31 34.80 23.20
N MET A 49 70.34 33.96 23.05
CA MET A 49 70.47 32.74 23.85
C MET A 49 70.58 33.03 25.36
N HIS A 50 71.32 34.06 25.76
CA HIS A 50 71.48 34.43 27.16
C HIS A 50 70.19 35.02 27.76
N GLU A 51 69.47 35.87 27.00
CA GLU A 51 68.16 36.42 27.38
C GLU A 51 67.12 35.30 27.60
N ILE A 52 67.09 34.28 26.73
CA ILE A 52 66.19 33.13 26.88
C ILE A 52 66.54 32.30 28.12
N GLU A 53 67.83 32.08 28.39
CA GLU A 53 68.26 31.30 29.56
C GLU A 53 67.94 32.03 30.88
N ASP A 54 68.09 33.36 30.92
CA ASP A 54 67.83 34.15 32.11
C ASP A 54 66.33 34.37 32.36
N VAL A 55 65.50 34.54 31.31
CA VAL A 55 64.03 34.52 31.45
C VAL A 55 63.56 33.19 32.04
N SER A 56 64.11 32.07 31.57
CA SER A 56 63.77 30.73 32.10
C SER A 56 64.10 30.59 33.59
N LYS A 57 65.29 31.05 34.02
CA LYS A 57 65.70 31.06 35.44
C LYS A 57 64.82 31.97 36.30
N ILE A 58 64.50 33.17 35.81
CA ILE A 58 63.61 34.12 36.51
C ILE A 58 62.23 33.51 36.71
N GLN A 59 61.69 32.83 35.69
CA GLN A 59 60.37 32.22 35.74
C GLN A 59 60.32 31.04 36.72
N GLY A 60 61.30 30.13 36.68
CA GLY A 60 61.40 29.02 37.65
C GLY A 60 61.57 29.50 39.09
N ASN A 61 62.44 30.49 39.33
CA ASN A 61 62.63 31.08 40.66
C ASN A 61 61.36 31.78 41.18
N MET A 62 60.57 32.39 40.30
CA MET A 62 59.29 33.03 40.67
C MET A 62 58.24 31.99 41.07
N GLU A 63 58.13 30.89 40.32
CA GLU A 63 57.25 29.77 40.64
C GLU A 63 57.64 29.13 41.98
N GLU A 64 58.92 28.82 42.21
CA GLU A 64 59.39 28.26 43.49
C GLU A 64 59.12 29.21 44.68
N MET A 65 59.36 30.53 44.51
CA MET A 65 59.11 31.51 45.56
C MET A 65 57.62 31.69 45.88
N THR A 66 56.71 31.56 44.91
CA THR A 66 55.25 31.56 45.17
C THR A 66 54.78 30.27 45.85
N VAL A 67 55.31 29.12 45.43
CA VAL A 67 55.04 27.82 46.08
C VAL A 67 55.50 27.82 47.54
N ASP A 68 56.67 28.38 47.85
CA ASP A 68 57.16 28.50 49.21
C ASP A 68 56.47 29.58 50.05
N ALA A 69 55.84 30.58 49.42
CA ALA A 69 54.91 31.47 50.10
C ALA A 69 53.64 30.73 50.53
N LEU A 70 53.00 30.00 49.60
CA LEU A 70 51.80 29.22 49.87
C LEU A 70 52.04 28.11 50.91
N LYS A 71 53.19 27.41 50.89
CA LYS A 71 53.56 26.44 51.94
C LYS A 71 53.63 27.09 53.33
N ARG A 72 54.18 28.32 53.44
CA ARG A 72 54.25 29.06 54.71
C ARG A 72 52.87 29.50 55.19
N GLU A 73 52.01 29.95 54.28
CA GLU A 73 50.64 30.36 54.57
C GLU A 73 49.76 29.19 55.03
N VAL A 74 49.79 28.06 54.32
CA VAL A 74 49.10 26.82 54.73
C VAL A 74 49.61 26.33 56.09
N LYS A 75 50.92 26.40 56.36
CA LYS A 75 51.49 26.04 57.67
C LYS A 75 51.01 26.99 58.79
N ASN A 76 50.87 28.29 58.50
CA ASN A 76 50.36 29.27 59.46
C ASN A 76 48.87 29.01 59.77
N LEU A 77 48.04 28.83 58.74
CA LEU A 77 46.62 28.50 58.88
C LEU A 77 46.42 27.19 59.65
N ASN A 78 47.21 26.15 59.37
CA ASN A 78 47.14 24.88 60.12
C ASN A 78 47.51 25.06 61.60
N ASN A 79 48.49 25.91 61.93
CA ASN A 79 48.85 26.22 63.31
C ASN A 79 47.73 27.01 64.03
N GLN A 80 47.08 27.96 63.35
CA GLN A 80 45.92 28.69 63.89
C GLN A 80 44.72 27.77 64.13
N LEU A 81 44.45 26.84 63.21
CA LEU A 81 43.38 25.85 63.34
C LEU A 81 43.65 24.90 64.52
N LEU A 82 44.91 24.49 64.73
CA LEU A 82 45.31 23.71 65.89
C LEU A 82 45.13 24.50 67.21
N ALA A 83 45.50 25.78 67.22
CA ALA A 83 45.35 26.66 68.39
C ALA A 83 43.88 26.85 68.78
N HIS A 84 42.99 27.14 67.81
CA HIS A 84 41.55 27.24 68.05
C HIS A 84 40.93 25.89 68.45
N ALA A 85 41.46 24.76 67.98
CA ALA A 85 41.01 23.44 68.45
C ALA A 85 41.37 23.20 69.93
N THR A 86 42.55 23.62 70.39
CA THR A 86 42.92 23.57 71.82
C THR A 86 42.10 24.57 72.65
N GLU A 87 41.96 25.81 72.20
CA GLU A 87 41.18 26.87 72.85
C GLU A 87 39.71 26.45 73.04
N LYS A 88 39.08 25.90 72.00
CA LYS A 88 37.74 25.31 72.10
C LYS A 88 37.69 24.19 73.15
N GLY A 89 38.67 23.29 73.14
CA GLY A 89 38.74 22.18 74.10
C GLY A 89 38.90 22.63 75.55
N ASP A 90 39.53 23.77 75.80
CA ASP A 90 39.67 24.35 77.14
C ASP A 90 38.43 25.18 77.55
N LEU A 91 37.79 25.88 76.60
CA LEU A 91 36.48 26.53 76.82
C LEU A 91 35.38 25.50 77.16
N GLU A 92 35.35 24.35 76.47
CA GLU A 92 34.40 23.26 76.78
C GLU A 92 34.61 22.68 78.19
N LYS A 93 35.86 22.56 78.66
CA LYS A 93 36.16 22.19 80.06
C LYS A 93 35.68 23.25 81.04
N ALA A 94 36.06 24.52 80.83
CA ALA A 94 35.70 25.63 81.71
C ALA A 94 34.17 25.79 81.84
N PHE A 95 33.42 25.65 80.73
CA PHE A 95 31.96 25.67 80.74
C PHE A 95 31.37 24.49 81.53
N GLN A 96 31.92 23.28 81.36
CA GLN A 96 31.47 22.10 82.10
C GLN A 96 31.82 22.20 83.60
N GLU A 97 32.95 22.80 83.97
CA GLU A 97 33.30 23.11 85.36
C GLU A 97 32.37 24.16 85.98
N GLN A 98 32.08 25.25 85.26
CA GLN A 98 31.11 26.27 85.68
C GLN A 98 29.71 25.67 85.89
N LYS A 99 29.28 24.77 85.00
CA LYS A 99 28.03 24.01 85.12
C LYS A 99 28.03 23.06 86.33
N ASN A 100 29.14 22.40 86.60
CA ASN A 100 29.31 21.53 87.77
C ASN A 100 29.30 22.31 89.09
N GLU A 101 29.90 23.51 89.17
CA GLU A 101 29.79 24.33 90.40
C GLU A 101 28.42 25.01 90.51
N SER A 102 27.78 25.38 89.40
CA SER A 102 26.40 25.91 89.40
C SER A 102 25.40 24.88 89.95
N THR A 103 25.51 23.62 89.51
CA THR A 103 24.68 22.52 90.04
C THR A 103 24.97 22.20 91.51
N LYS A 104 26.24 22.26 91.96
CA LYS A 104 26.58 22.20 93.40
C LYS A 104 25.93 23.34 94.18
N ASN A 105 25.98 24.57 93.68
CA ASN A 105 25.42 25.75 94.36
C ASN A 105 23.89 25.70 94.43
N ILE A 106 23.21 25.24 93.38
CA ILE A 106 21.77 24.94 93.40
C ILE A 106 21.48 23.84 94.44
N GLY A 107 22.33 22.82 94.57
CA GLY A 107 22.25 21.81 95.62
C GLY A 107 22.34 22.39 97.04
N LYS A 108 23.32 23.28 97.30
CA LYS A 108 23.47 24.00 98.58
C LYS A 108 22.22 24.82 98.91
N LEU A 109 21.76 25.66 97.98
CA LEU A 109 20.58 26.51 98.14
C LEU A 109 19.28 25.70 98.38
N ASN A 110 19.11 24.56 97.69
CA ASN A 110 17.97 23.67 97.94
C ASN A 110 18.01 23.02 99.32
N GLN A 111 19.19 22.69 99.84
CA GLN A 111 19.35 22.17 101.21
C GLN A 111 19.13 23.27 102.26
N GLU A 112 19.59 24.49 102.02
CA GLU A 112 19.30 25.65 102.87
C GLU A 112 17.80 25.95 102.91
N LEU A 113 17.13 26.00 101.75
CA LEU A 113 15.68 26.22 101.66
C LEU A 113 14.88 25.10 102.35
N LYS A 114 15.38 23.86 102.35
CA LYS A 114 14.82 22.78 103.15
C LYS A 114 14.99 23.05 104.66
N ASN A 115 16.20 23.41 105.11
CA ASN A 115 16.45 23.73 106.52
C ASN A 115 15.52 24.87 107.00
N TRP A 116 15.41 25.96 106.23
CA TRP A 116 14.51 27.08 106.53
C TRP A 116 13.04 26.65 106.63
N LYS A 117 12.61 25.66 105.84
CA LYS A 117 11.25 25.11 105.93
C LYS A 117 11.07 24.28 107.21
N ASP A 118 12.02 23.40 107.52
CA ASP A 118 11.99 22.55 108.70
C ASP A 118 12.01 23.43 109.99
N ASP A 119 12.82 24.49 110.03
CA ASP A 119 12.82 25.53 111.08
C ASP A 119 11.49 26.30 111.15
N THR A 120 10.92 26.66 110.00
CA THR A 120 9.61 27.34 109.92
C THR A 120 8.48 26.48 110.48
N ASP A 121 8.50 25.16 110.23
CA ASP A 121 7.51 24.24 110.77
C ASP A 121 7.73 23.98 112.28
N ALA A 122 8.98 23.94 112.76
CA ALA A 122 9.29 23.93 114.19
C ALA A 122 8.80 25.21 114.92
N LEU A 123 8.99 26.39 114.30
CA LEU A 123 8.48 27.67 114.82
C LEU A 123 6.94 27.71 114.86
N LYS A 124 6.25 27.14 113.87
CA LYS A 124 4.78 26.99 113.92
C LYS A 124 4.33 26.14 115.10
N ASP A 125 5.05 25.05 115.42
CA ASP A 125 4.69 24.19 116.56
C ASP A 125 5.00 24.84 117.92
N ILE A 126 6.09 25.61 118.02
CA ILE A 126 6.35 26.49 119.18
C ILE A 126 5.23 27.53 119.33
N LEU A 127 4.79 28.16 118.24
CA LEU A 127 3.72 29.17 118.26
C LEU A 127 2.37 28.56 118.64
N LYS A 128 2.00 27.38 118.10
CA LYS A 128 0.83 26.60 118.55
C LYS A 128 0.90 26.34 120.06
N ARG A 129 2.06 25.89 120.57
CA ARG A 129 2.28 25.58 121.98
C ARG A 129 2.23 26.83 122.88
N LEU A 130 2.70 27.98 122.42
CA LEU A 130 2.57 29.26 123.11
C LEU A 130 1.12 29.75 123.12
N ASN A 131 0.40 29.64 122.00
CA ASN A 131 -1.01 30.02 121.92
C ASN A 131 -1.91 29.13 122.80
N GLU A 132 -1.60 27.83 122.87
CA GLU A 132 -2.20 26.86 123.81
C GLU A 132 -1.99 27.28 125.27
N GLN A 133 -0.78 27.72 125.65
CA GLN A 133 -0.49 28.21 127.01
C GLN A 133 -1.14 29.58 127.29
N LEU A 134 -1.17 30.48 126.31
CA LEU A 134 -1.82 31.79 126.43
C LEU A 134 -3.34 31.63 126.61
N ASN A 135 -3.96 30.73 125.85
CA ASN A 135 -5.38 30.40 126.00
C ASN A 135 -5.67 29.81 127.39
N ARG A 136 -4.81 28.89 127.89
CA ARG A 136 -4.88 28.39 129.28
C ARG A 136 -4.74 29.50 130.32
N TYR A 137 -3.89 30.50 130.08
CA TYR A 137 -3.76 31.68 130.95
C TYR A 137 -5.02 32.55 130.94
N HIS A 138 -5.58 32.87 129.77
CA HIS A 138 -6.82 33.63 129.64
C HIS A 138 -8.02 32.92 130.30
N ILE A 139 -8.13 31.59 130.13
CA ILE A 139 -9.14 30.76 130.80
C ILE A 139 -8.97 30.79 132.33
N LYS A 140 -7.73 30.84 132.84
CA LYS A 140 -7.45 30.75 134.28
C LYS A 140 -7.55 32.07 135.04
N TYR A 141 -7.25 33.21 134.38
CA TYR A 141 -7.15 34.52 135.06
C TYR A 141 -8.08 35.61 134.47
N GLY A 142 -8.68 35.38 133.30
CA GLY A 142 -9.53 36.34 132.62
C GLY A 142 -8.78 37.55 132.03
N PRO A 143 -9.49 38.46 131.32
CA PRO A 143 -8.92 39.72 130.86
C PRO A 143 -8.71 40.69 132.03
N LEU A 144 -7.50 41.22 132.18
CA LEU A 144 -7.19 42.25 133.18
C LEU A 144 -7.91 43.56 132.84
N ARG A 145 -8.48 44.22 133.85
CA ARG A 145 -9.15 45.53 133.74
C ARG A 145 -8.45 46.55 134.63
N GLU A 146 -8.15 47.72 134.07
CA GLU A 146 -7.29 48.73 134.69
C GLU A 146 -8.07 49.73 135.57
N GLU A 147 -8.25 49.43 136.86
CA GLU A 147 -8.81 50.38 137.84
C GLU A 147 -8.51 49.90 139.27
N GLU A 148 -7.58 50.57 140.00
CA GLU A 148 -7.44 50.68 141.49
C GLU A 148 -5.98 50.90 141.96
N THR A 149 -5.57 52.14 142.26
CA THR A 149 -4.33 52.45 143.05
C THR A 149 -4.28 53.93 143.52
N ARG A 150 -5.27 54.43 144.28
CA ARG A 150 -5.19 55.78 144.89
C ARG A 150 -5.84 55.89 146.28
N ARG A 151 -5.09 56.51 147.22
CA ARG A 151 -5.48 57.01 148.57
C ARG A 151 -5.74 55.90 149.62
N ILE A 152 -4.88 55.60 150.61
CA ILE A 152 -4.22 56.42 151.68
C ILE A 152 -5.20 56.82 152.81
N THR A 153 -4.79 56.55 154.06
CA THR A 153 -5.34 56.99 155.38
C THR A 153 -6.77 56.57 155.74
N LYS A 154 -7.18 56.47 157.01
CA LYS A 154 -6.57 56.04 158.30
C LYS A 154 -7.65 56.33 159.37
N ASP A 155 -8.08 55.35 160.15
CA ASP A 155 -8.47 55.56 161.57
C ASP A 155 -8.78 54.22 162.25
N ILE A 156 -8.30 54.01 163.48
CA ILE A 156 -8.54 52.76 164.24
C ILE A 156 -8.70 53.06 165.75
N SER A 157 -9.77 52.50 166.33
CA SER A 157 -10.12 52.57 167.76
C SER A 157 -9.29 51.64 168.65
N ARG A 158 -9.28 51.93 169.96
CA ARG A 158 -8.46 51.47 171.12
C ARG A 158 -7.68 50.15 171.08
N SER A 159 -8.04 49.16 170.26
CA SER A 159 -7.07 48.15 169.77
C SER A 159 -5.81 48.78 169.17
N SER A 160 -5.94 50.01 168.68
CA SER A 160 -4.86 50.88 168.25
C SER A 160 -3.87 51.23 169.35
N ILE A 161 -4.11 51.03 170.66
CA ILE A 161 -3.09 51.36 171.69
C ILE A 161 -1.96 50.34 171.72
N TYR A 162 -2.26 49.04 171.67
CA TYR A 162 -1.21 48.00 171.56
C TYR A 162 -0.56 48.00 170.17
N LYS A 163 -1.35 48.23 169.11
CA LYS A 163 -0.80 48.46 167.78
C LYS A 163 0.04 49.74 167.72
N LEU A 164 -0.30 50.80 168.46
CA LEU A 164 0.48 52.03 168.57
C LEU A 164 1.75 51.80 169.38
N LYS A 165 1.76 50.98 170.45
CA LYS A 165 3.02 50.61 171.10
C LYS A 165 3.93 49.84 170.14
N ALA A 166 3.42 48.82 169.46
CA ALA A 166 4.20 48.09 168.47
C ALA A 166 4.64 48.97 167.28
N LEU A 167 3.78 49.88 166.82
CA LEU A 167 4.07 50.83 165.75
C LEU A 167 5.02 51.94 166.20
N LEU A 168 5.02 52.34 167.48
CA LEU A 168 5.98 53.28 168.08
C LEU A 168 7.33 52.61 168.24
N THR A 169 7.41 51.39 168.77
CA THR A 169 8.68 50.64 168.81
C THR A 169 9.22 50.40 167.41
N ALA A 170 8.36 50.05 166.44
CA ALA A 170 8.75 50.00 165.02
C ALA A 170 9.07 51.39 164.42
N TYR A 171 8.54 52.49 164.98
CA TYR A 171 8.91 53.86 164.62
C TYR A 171 10.25 54.27 165.22
N ASP A 172 10.58 53.81 166.43
CA ASP A 172 11.84 54.06 167.12
C ASP A 172 12.96 53.23 166.45
N GLU A 173 12.68 51.97 166.12
CA GLU A 173 13.54 51.11 165.29
C GLU A 173 13.73 51.71 163.89
N LEU A 174 12.66 52.17 163.24
CA LEU A 174 12.76 52.84 161.93
C LEU A 174 13.41 54.23 162.04
N LEU A 175 13.28 54.96 163.15
CA LEU A 175 14.00 56.20 163.39
C LEU A 175 15.49 55.93 163.63
N LEU A 176 15.87 54.85 164.30
CA LEU A 176 17.26 54.41 164.42
C LEU A 176 17.83 53.90 163.09
N GLU A 177 17.03 53.23 162.26
CA GLU A 177 17.38 52.89 160.87
C GLU A 177 17.55 54.17 160.03
N ARG A 178 16.66 55.16 160.19
CA ARG A 178 16.75 56.45 159.49
C ARG A 178 17.95 57.27 159.97
N ASP A 179 18.25 57.31 161.25
CA ASP A 179 19.42 58.00 161.81
C ASP A 179 20.73 57.31 161.42
N SER A 180 20.77 55.98 161.37
CA SER A 180 21.94 55.23 160.91
C SER A 180 22.14 55.32 159.40
N THR A 181 21.07 55.33 158.59
CA THR A 181 21.17 55.61 157.15
C THR A 181 21.48 57.08 156.86
N VAL A 182 20.96 58.03 157.64
CA VAL A 182 21.38 59.45 157.61
C VAL A 182 22.86 59.57 157.94
N LYS A 183 23.34 59.04 159.07
CA LYS A 183 24.78 59.05 159.41
C LYS A 183 25.64 58.38 158.33
N SER A 184 25.20 57.24 157.82
CA SER A 184 25.90 56.56 156.71
C SER A 184 25.91 57.40 155.42
N THR A 185 24.85 58.16 155.14
CA THR A 185 24.80 59.05 153.97
C THR A 185 25.55 60.36 154.18
N THR A 186 25.60 60.94 155.39
CA THR A 186 26.45 62.10 155.68
C THR A 186 27.92 61.72 155.65
N GLU A 187 28.33 60.59 156.23
CA GLU A 187 29.69 60.07 156.08
C GLU A 187 30.06 59.80 154.62
N LYS A 188 29.14 59.24 153.82
CA LYS A 188 29.35 59.03 152.38
C LYS A 188 29.43 60.35 151.63
N LEU A 189 28.64 61.35 152.02
CA LEU A 189 28.66 62.69 151.44
C LEU A 189 29.94 63.43 151.78
N GLU A 190 30.43 63.36 153.03
CA GLU A 190 31.72 63.89 153.47
C GLU A 190 32.87 63.21 152.71
N LYS A 191 32.87 61.87 152.61
CA LYS A 191 33.83 61.11 151.81
C LYS A 191 33.73 61.42 150.31
N MET A 192 32.54 61.80 149.81
CA MET A 192 32.36 62.27 148.44
C MET A 192 32.84 63.71 148.25
N VAL A 193 32.61 64.62 149.20
CA VAL A 193 33.09 66.01 149.18
C VAL A 193 34.62 66.04 149.27
N LEU A 194 35.22 65.19 150.11
CA LEU A 194 36.67 64.98 150.12
C LEU A 194 37.16 64.48 148.75
N ARG A 195 36.58 63.41 148.21
CA ARG A 195 36.94 62.92 146.86
C ARG A 195 36.68 63.92 145.73
N VAL A 196 35.68 64.79 145.87
CA VAL A 196 35.40 65.87 144.90
C VAL A 196 36.44 66.97 145.06
N ASN A 197 36.88 67.33 146.26
CA ASN A 197 37.99 68.25 146.48
C ASN A 197 39.34 67.64 146.03
N ASP A 198 39.53 66.33 146.19
CA ASP A 198 40.69 65.61 145.64
C ASP A 198 40.68 65.70 144.10
N VAL A 199 39.54 65.38 143.46
CA VAL A 199 39.36 65.47 142.00
C VAL A 199 39.38 66.91 141.48
N VAL A 200 38.90 67.90 142.24
CA VAL A 200 38.98 69.32 141.89
C VAL A 200 40.41 69.80 142.00
N THR A 201 41.12 69.54 143.10
CA THR A 201 42.54 69.92 143.20
C THR A 201 43.44 69.09 142.29
N GLU A 202 43.04 67.88 141.89
CA GLU A 202 43.69 67.10 140.82
C GLU A 202 43.42 67.74 139.45
N ASN A 203 42.19 68.12 139.12
CA ASN A 203 41.88 68.88 137.91
C ASN A 203 42.57 70.24 137.88
N GLU A 204 42.65 70.97 138.98
CA GLU A 204 43.39 72.24 139.09
C GLU A 204 44.89 72.01 138.87
N LYS A 205 45.48 70.93 139.43
CA LYS A 205 46.87 70.53 139.17
C LYS A 205 47.07 70.06 137.72
N LEU A 206 46.11 69.36 137.13
CA LEU A 206 46.15 68.89 135.74
C LEU A 206 45.99 70.04 134.76
N HIS A 207 45.09 70.99 135.00
CA HIS A 207 44.96 72.24 134.25
C HIS A 207 46.19 73.11 134.42
N SER A 208 46.70 73.32 135.64
CA SER A 208 47.97 74.02 135.87
C SER A 208 49.16 73.33 135.20
N ARG A 209 49.11 72.00 135.07
CA ARG A 209 50.13 71.21 134.36
C ARG A 209 49.93 71.22 132.85
N LEU A 210 48.70 71.33 132.36
CA LEU A 210 48.37 71.52 130.94
C LEU A 210 48.75 72.92 130.47
N GLU A 211 48.46 73.95 131.26
CA GLU A 211 48.84 75.34 131.02
C GLU A 211 50.37 75.49 131.06
N LYS A 212 51.03 74.87 132.05
CA LYS A 212 52.50 74.76 132.06
C LYS A 212 53.02 74.00 130.85
N LEU A 213 52.47 72.83 130.54
CA LEU A 213 52.88 72.07 129.35
C LEU A 213 52.63 72.84 128.06
N GLN A 214 51.58 73.66 127.93
CA GLN A 214 51.35 74.54 126.78
C GLN A 214 52.31 75.74 126.73
N SER A 215 52.94 76.10 127.85
CA SER A 215 53.97 77.16 127.92
C SER A 215 55.42 76.64 127.83
N GLU A 216 55.68 75.41 128.30
CA GLU A 216 56.98 74.73 128.31
C GLU A 216 57.17 73.88 127.05
N VAL A 217 56.07 73.30 126.55
CA VAL A 217 55.91 72.70 125.21
C VAL A 217 54.82 73.51 124.50
N PRO A 218 55.16 74.64 123.88
CA PRO A 218 54.50 74.92 122.62
C PRO A 218 54.67 73.66 121.75
N LEU A 219 53.57 72.96 121.46
CA LEU A 219 53.41 72.44 120.11
C LEU A 219 53.66 73.68 119.26
N GLY A 220 54.79 73.71 118.53
CA GLY A 220 55.09 74.84 117.67
C GLY A 220 53.87 75.08 116.78
N SER A 221 53.51 76.33 116.49
CA SER A 221 52.32 76.60 115.65
C SER A 221 52.37 75.73 114.38
N GLU A 222 53.57 75.64 113.82
CA GLU A 222 54.09 74.68 112.85
C GLU A 222 53.70 73.20 113.04
N GLU A 223 53.88 72.57 114.21
CA GLU A 223 53.49 71.16 114.45
C GLU A 223 51.98 70.95 114.43
N ALA A 224 51.21 71.87 115.03
CA ALA A 224 49.75 71.80 114.99
C ALA A 224 49.19 72.11 113.58
N GLU A 225 49.84 73.04 112.86
CA GLU A 225 49.54 73.38 111.47
C GLU A 225 49.91 72.24 110.51
N MET A 226 51.00 71.50 110.75
CA MET A 226 51.36 70.28 110.01
C MET A 226 50.31 69.18 110.20
N VAL A 227 49.94 68.83 111.44
CA VAL A 227 48.90 67.80 111.67
C VAL A 227 47.56 68.23 111.07
N ALA A 228 47.23 69.52 111.10
CA ALA A 228 46.05 70.06 110.42
C ALA A 228 46.17 70.06 108.88
N ALA A 229 47.39 70.12 108.32
CA ALA A 229 47.64 69.99 106.88
C ALA A 229 47.52 68.52 106.43
N ASP A 230 48.14 67.59 107.16
CA ASP A 230 48.03 66.15 106.92
C ASP A 230 46.56 65.70 106.98
N ALA A 231 45.80 66.19 107.96
CA ALA A 231 44.36 65.92 108.06
C ALA A 231 43.54 66.48 106.89
N ARG A 232 43.97 67.58 106.26
CA ARG A 232 43.34 68.09 105.01
C ARG A 232 43.73 67.24 103.81
N LEU A 233 45.01 66.91 103.66
CA LEU A 233 45.51 66.05 102.57
C LEU A 233 44.84 64.67 102.59
N LEU A 234 44.64 64.06 103.76
CA LEU A 234 43.92 62.79 103.92
C LEU A 234 42.41 62.89 103.61
N LEU A 235 41.81 64.08 103.72
CA LEU A 235 40.42 64.32 103.29
C LEU A 235 40.35 64.52 101.77
N GLU A 236 41.27 65.29 101.20
CA GLU A 236 41.41 65.49 99.75
C GLU A 236 41.68 64.15 99.02
N GLU A 237 42.61 63.33 99.53
CA GLU A 237 42.87 61.97 99.05
C GLU A 237 41.62 61.08 99.13
N ARG A 238 40.89 61.14 100.26
CA ARG A 238 39.64 60.39 100.44
C ARG A 238 38.54 60.83 99.47
N GLU A 239 38.43 62.12 99.16
CA GLU A 239 37.46 62.64 98.19
C GLU A 239 37.81 62.20 96.76
N ILE A 240 39.10 62.26 96.39
CA ILE A 240 39.61 61.73 95.11
C ILE A 240 39.31 60.23 94.98
N LEU A 241 39.59 59.42 96.01
CA LEU A 241 39.31 57.99 96.02
C LEU A 241 37.80 57.67 95.94
N LEU A 242 36.94 58.50 96.52
CA LEU A 242 35.49 58.34 96.40
C LEU A 242 34.99 58.65 94.99
N GLU A 243 35.54 59.65 94.32
CA GLU A 243 35.23 59.99 92.94
C GLU A 243 35.77 58.92 91.96
N GLU A 244 36.99 58.41 92.17
CA GLU A 244 37.51 57.27 91.39
C GLU A 244 36.63 56.03 91.56
N ILE A 245 36.17 55.73 92.77
CA ILE A 245 35.19 54.66 93.03
C ILE A 245 33.85 54.93 92.33
N HIS A 246 33.42 56.19 92.18
CA HIS A 246 32.21 56.55 91.45
C HIS A 246 32.38 56.32 89.93
N ILE A 247 33.47 56.81 89.36
CA ILE A 247 33.84 56.62 87.94
C ILE A 247 33.96 55.14 87.60
N LEU A 248 34.69 54.35 88.41
CA LEU A 248 34.85 52.90 88.21
C LEU A 248 33.53 52.10 88.38
N ARG A 249 32.56 52.62 89.13
CA ARG A 249 31.20 52.05 89.17
C ARG A 249 30.41 52.41 87.92
N GLN A 250 30.49 53.65 87.45
CA GLN A 250 29.80 54.09 86.24
C GLN A 250 30.34 53.40 84.98
N GLN A 251 31.66 53.27 84.84
CA GLN A 251 32.31 52.54 83.74
C GLN A 251 31.83 51.08 83.71
N ARG A 252 31.94 50.36 84.84
CA ARG A 252 31.47 48.97 84.97
C ARG A 252 29.97 48.81 84.67
N GLN A 253 29.15 49.78 85.07
CA GLN A 253 27.71 49.76 84.77
C GLN A 253 27.45 49.96 83.27
N GLN A 254 28.19 50.85 82.61
CA GLN A 254 28.10 51.04 81.16
C GLN A 254 28.62 49.82 80.39
N GLU A 255 29.73 49.20 80.83
CA GLU A 255 30.23 47.95 80.29
C GLU A 255 29.21 46.83 80.43
N MET A 256 28.59 46.66 81.61
CA MET A 256 27.51 45.67 81.80
C MET A 256 26.31 45.93 80.89
N VAL A 257 25.92 47.18 80.67
CA VAL A 257 24.85 47.52 79.70
C VAL A 257 25.27 47.19 78.27
N ASN A 258 26.51 47.50 77.87
CA ASN A 258 27.04 47.20 76.53
C ASN A 258 27.10 45.67 76.31
N TYR A 259 27.62 44.91 77.28
CA TYR A 259 27.64 43.44 77.23
C TYR A 259 26.22 42.85 77.19
N GLN A 260 25.28 43.39 77.96
CA GLN A 260 23.89 42.92 77.94
C GLN A 260 23.22 43.18 76.57
N GLN A 261 23.48 44.33 75.96
CA GLN A 261 23.02 44.65 74.60
C GLN A 261 23.66 43.73 73.55
N GLU A 262 24.96 43.47 73.65
CA GLU A 262 25.65 42.57 72.72
C GLU A 262 25.17 41.11 72.86
N VAL A 263 24.92 40.65 74.09
CA VAL A 263 24.30 39.34 74.35
C VAL A 263 22.90 39.24 73.73
N THR A 264 22.04 40.25 73.88
CA THR A 264 20.71 40.21 73.24
C THR A 264 20.79 40.33 71.72
N ARG A 265 21.75 41.07 71.17
CA ARG A 265 22.04 41.15 69.73
C ARG A 265 22.46 39.79 69.17
N LEU A 266 23.35 39.07 69.87
CA LEU A 266 23.81 37.73 69.49
C LEU A 266 22.72 36.67 69.66
N GLN A 267 21.86 36.79 70.68
CA GLN A 267 20.68 35.93 70.86
C GLN A 267 19.69 36.06 69.69
N HIS A 268 19.32 37.28 69.29
CA HIS A 268 18.46 37.52 68.14
C HIS A 268 19.07 36.97 66.84
N GLN A 269 20.38 37.10 66.65
CA GLN A 269 21.07 36.51 65.50
C GLN A 269 21.05 34.97 65.53
N LEU A 270 21.20 34.35 66.70
CA LEU A 270 21.10 32.90 66.85
C LEU A 270 19.68 32.41 66.51
N GLU A 271 18.64 33.05 67.07
CA GLU A 271 17.23 32.75 66.76
C GLU A 271 16.93 32.88 65.25
N GLU A 272 17.42 33.96 64.61
CA GLU A 272 17.34 34.12 63.16
C GLU A 272 18.00 32.98 62.38
N TYR A 273 19.18 32.51 62.79
CA TYR A 273 19.87 31.41 62.13
C TYR A 273 19.19 30.05 62.38
N GLU A 274 18.64 29.83 63.58
CA GLU A 274 17.84 28.63 63.88
C GLU A 274 16.57 28.58 63.03
N ILE A 275 15.84 29.69 62.89
CA ILE A 275 14.66 29.78 62.01
C ILE A 275 15.03 29.54 60.54
N LYS A 276 16.12 30.16 60.05
CA LYS A 276 16.61 29.96 58.67
C LYS A 276 17.01 28.49 58.43
N ASN A 277 17.67 27.85 59.40
CA ASN A 277 18.06 26.45 59.32
C ASN A 277 16.85 25.50 59.36
N GLN A 278 15.85 25.77 60.21
CA GLN A 278 14.58 25.03 60.23
C GLN A 278 13.84 25.15 58.88
N THR A 279 13.80 26.36 58.31
CA THR A 279 13.19 26.60 56.99
C THR A 279 13.91 25.81 55.89
N MET A 280 15.24 25.93 55.78
CA MET A 280 16.02 25.18 54.80
C MET A 280 15.92 23.65 54.98
N SER A 281 15.79 23.15 56.22
CA SER A 281 15.57 21.73 56.47
C SER A 281 14.18 21.27 56.00
N SER A 282 13.14 22.09 56.21
CA SER A 282 11.79 21.83 55.70
C SER A 282 11.77 21.83 54.17
N ASP A 283 12.38 22.84 53.54
CA ASP A 283 12.51 22.92 52.08
C ASP A 283 13.22 21.69 51.52
N LEU A 284 14.36 21.31 52.12
CA LEU A 284 15.13 20.12 51.75
C LEU A 284 14.29 18.83 51.84
N ASP A 285 13.42 18.70 52.84
CA ASP A 285 12.52 17.54 52.97
C ASP A 285 11.37 17.57 51.95
N THR A 286 10.83 18.74 51.60
CA THR A 286 9.86 18.85 50.48
C THR A 286 10.49 18.47 49.14
N TRP A 287 11.71 18.93 48.85
CA TRP A 287 12.45 18.55 47.63
C TRP A 287 12.75 17.05 47.56
N LYS A 288 13.04 16.37 48.68
CA LYS A 288 13.18 14.91 48.73
C LYS A 288 11.87 14.20 48.34
N VAL A 289 10.73 14.69 48.82
CA VAL A 289 9.40 14.14 48.48
C VAL A 289 9.12 14.33 46.99
N GLU A 290 9.28 15.54 46.46
CA GLU A 290 9.08 15.81 45.02
C GLU A 290 9.99 14.95 44.13
N CYS A 291 11.26 14.78 44.51
CA CYS A 291 12.18 13.90 43.78
C CYS A 291 11.73 12.43 43.80
N ALA A 292 11.23 11.93 44.94
CA ALA A 292 10.70 10.56 45.04
C ALA A 292 9.41 10.37 44.22
N GLU A 293 8.56 11.39 44.10
CA GLU A 293 7.37 11.38 43.25
C GLU A 293 7.71 11.47 41.76
N LEU A 294 8.67 12.32 41.37
CA LEU A 294 9.20 12.39 40.02
C LEU A 294 9.87 11.08 39.59
N GLU A 295 10.66 10.46 40.47
CA GLU A 295 11.20 9.12 40.22
C GLU A 295 10.09 8.08 40.02
N LYS A 296 9.04 8.11 40.84
CA LYS A 296 7.87 7.22 40.72
C LYS A 296 7.17 7.43 39.37
N HIS A 297 7.00 8.68 38.92
CA HIS A 297 6.48 9.01 37.59
C HIS A 297 7.40 8.51 36.46
N CYS A 298 8.72 8.70 36.59
CA CYS A 298 9.68 8.17 35.61
C CYS A 298 9.68 6.63 35.57
N ARG A 299 9.43 5.96 36.70
CA ARG A 299 9.29 4.50 36.76
C ARG A 299 7.99 4.03 36.09
N THR A 300 6.85 4.66 36.35
CA THR A 300 5.56 4.31 35.70
C THR A 300 5.61 4.54 34.20
N LEU A 301 6.08 5.70 33.74
CA LEU A 301 6.26 6.00 32.31
C LEU A 301 7.20 5.00 31.61
N ARG A 302 8.25 4.52 32.28
CA ARG A 302 9.13 3.45 31.75
C ARG A 302 8.43 2.10 31.66
N THR A 303 7.54 1.76 32.62
CA THR A 303 6.75 0.52 32.54
C THR A 303 5.65 0.60 31.47
N GLU A 304 5.02 1.76 31.29
CA GLU A 304 4.04 2.01 30.23
C GLU A 304 4.68 1.93 28.86
N LEU A 305 5.83 2.60 28.65
CA LEU A 305 6.60 2.54 27.40
C LEU A 305 7.14 1.13 27.09
N ARG A 306 7.40 0.30 28.11
CA ARG A 306 7.73 -1.12 27.94
C ARG A 306 6.49 -1.97 27.63
N GLY A 307 5.29 -1.53 28.03
CA GLY A 307 4.01 -2.18 27.74
C GLY A 307 3.40 -1.78 26.39
N THR A 308 3.81 -0.65 25.80
CA THR A 308 3.43 -0.30 24.42
C THR A 308 4.14 -1.19 23.40
N VAL A 309 3.44 -1.48 22.29
CA VAL A 309 3.97 -2.27 21.15
C VAL A 309 5.35 -1.77 20.75
N THR A 310 6.35 -2.67 20.77
CA THR A 310 7.72 -2.29 20.47
C THR A 310 7.88 -1.90 19.01
N LYS A 311 8.89 -1.06 18.71
CA LYS A 311 9.22 -0.71 17.32
C LYS A 311 9.51 -1.94 16.45
N GLN A 312 10.01 -3.04 17.04
CA GLN A 312 10.27 -4.29 16.33
C GLN A 312 8.98 -5.02 15.94
N GLU A 313 8.01 -5.14 16.86
CA GLU A 313 6.69 -5.73 16.57
C GLU A 313 5.91 -4.89 15.56
N HIS A 314 5.96 -3.56 15.68
CA HIS A 314 5.33 -2.66 14.70
C HIS A 314 5.99 -2.79 13.31
N GLN A 315 7.33 -2.84 13.24
CA GLN A 315 8.03 -3.04 11.98
C GLN A 315 7.68 -4.40 11.36
N PHE A 316 7.69 -5.48 12.14
CA PHE A 316 7.30 -6.81 11.67
C PHE A 316 5.86 -6.85 11.13
N ALA A 317 4.92 -6.19 11.80
CA ALA A 317 3.54 -6.07 11.31
C ALA A 317 3.44 -5.26 10.00
N VAL A 318 4.25 -4.22 9.85
CA VAL A 318 4.33 -3.41 8.61
C VAL A 318 4.95 -4.22 7.46
N ASP A 319 6.03 -4.97 7.72
CA ASP A 319 6.74 -5.79 6.74
C ASP A 319 5.86 -6.96 6.26
N GLU A 320 5.13 -7.61 7.18
CA GLU A 320 4.16 -8.65 6.86
C GLU A 320 2.97 -8.10 6.06
N CYS A 321 2.48 -6.91 6.38
CA CYS A 321 1.47 -6.24 5.54
C CYS A 321 2.00 -5.94 4.14
N GLN A 322 3.25 -5.48 4.00
CA GLN A 322 3.87 -5.26 2.69
C GLN A 322 3.97 -6.56 1.89
N ARG A 323 4.45 -7.66 2.50
CA ARG A 323 4.51 -8.99 1.89
C ARG A 323 3.14 -9.44 1.36
N LEU A 324 2.09 -9.33 2.19
CA LEU A 324 0.73 -9.68 1.80
C LEU A 324 0.17 -8.80 0.67
N PHE A 325 0.49 -7.51 0.63
CA PHE A 325 0.13 -6.63 -0.49
C PHE A 325 0.89 -6.96 -1.78
N GLU A 326 2.15 -7.37 -1.71
CA GLU A 326 2.94 -7.78 -2.87
C GLU A 326 2.45 -9.13 -3.44
N GLU A 327 2.13 -10.10 -2.58
CA GLU A 327 1.53 -11.38 -2.98
C GLU A 327 0.15 -11.17 -3.63
N LEU A 328 -0.72 -10.36 -3.03
CA LEU A 328 -2.02 -10.01 -3.61
C LEU A 328 -1.87 -9.30 -4.97
N ARG A 329 -0.89 -8.40 -5.10
CA ARG A 329 -0.56 -7.72 -6.37
C ARG A 329 -0.04 -8.71 -7.42
N ALA A 330 0.78 -9.69 -7.02
CA ALA A 330 1.29 -10.71 -7.92
C ALA A 330 0.17 -11.61 -8.47
N VAL A 331 -0.71 -12.11 -7.59
CA VAL A 331 -1.91 -12.90 -7.96
C VAL A 331 -2.82 -12.08 -8.88
N TYR A 332 -3.16 -10.85 -8.52
CA TYR A 332 -4.00 -9.98 -9.35
C TYR A 332 -3.42 -9.76 -10.75
N ASN A 333 -2.11 -9.51 -10.85
CA ASN A 333 -1.43 -9.36 -12.14
C ASN A 333 -1.44 -10.66 -12.97
N GLN A 334 -1.27 -11.81 -12.32
CA GLN A 334 -1.35 -13.12 -12.97
C GLN A 334 -2.76 -13.42 -13.48
N GLU A 335 -3.80 -13.18 -12.68
CA GLU A 335 -5.20 -13.36 -13.08
C GLU A 335 -5.60 -12.40 -14.20
N SER A 336 -5.24 -11.12 -14.09
CA SER A 336 -5.44 -10.11 -15.13
C SER A 336 -4.75 -10.50 -16.44
N GLY A 337 -3.52 -11.01 -16.37
CA GLY A 337 -2.79 -11.59 -17.50
C GLY A 337 -3.51 -12.78 -18.13
N ASN A 338 -3.96 -13.73 -17.31
CA ASN A 338 -4.69 -14.92 -17.72
C ASN A 338 -6.04 -14.58 -18.38
N LEU A 339 -6.81 -13.64 -17.81
CA LEU A 339 -8.07 -13.15 -18.38
C LEU A 339 -7.85 -12.42 -19.71
N LYS A 340 -6.80 -11.59 -19.79
CA LYS A 340 -6.39 -10.91 -21.03
C LYS A 340 -5.93 -11.91 -22.11
N GLY A 341 -5.32 -13.03 -21.71
CA GLY A 341 -5.01 -14.18 -22.55
C GLY A 341 -6.27 -14.88 -23.08
N LYS A 342 -7.17 -15.30 -22.18
CA LYS A 342 -8.47 -15.92 -22.52
C LYS A 342 -9.31 -15.04 -23.45
N MET A 343 -9.35 -13.72 -23.19
CA MET A 343 -10.05 -12.76 -24.05
C MET A 343 -9.43 -12.64 -25.46
N LYS A 344 -8.09 -12.69 -25.58
CA LYS A 344 -7.43 -12.75 -26.89
C LYS A 344 -7.77 -14.04 -27.63
N ALA A 345 -7.74 -15.19 -26.95
CA ALA A 345 -8.08 -16.49 -27.52
C ALA A 345 -9.54 -16.52 -28.02
N ALA A 346 -10.51 -16.17 -27.18
CA ALA A 346 -11.92 -16.10 -27.54
C ALA A 346 -12.20 -15.09 -28.68
N LYS A 347 -11.46 -13.97 -28.74
CA LYS A 347 -11.54 -13.02 -29.88
C LYS A 347 -11.01 -13.61 -31.18
N HIS A 348 -9.96 -14.43 -31.12
CA HIS A 348 -9.43 -15.16 -32.28
C HIS A 348 -10.40 -16.28 -32.72
N GLU A 349 -10.90 -17.09 -31.79
CA GLU A 349 -11.90 -18.12 -32.08
C GLU A 349 -13.18 -17.52 -32.69
N LYS A 350 -13.68 -16.41 -32.14
CA LYS A 350 -14.83 -15.67 -32.73
C LYS A 350 -14.56 -15.23 -34.17
N LYS A 351 -13.33 -14.79 -34.49
CA LYS A 351 -12.94 -14.45 -35.86
C LYS A 351 -12.96 -15.71 -36.75
N ASN A 352 -12.27 -16.76 -36.33
CA ASN A 352 -12.15 -18.02 -37.10
C ASN A 352 -13.52 -18.69 -37.32
N LEU A 353 -14.45 -18.57 -36.37
CA LEU A 353 -15.83 -19.04 -36.48
C LEU A 353 -16.67 -18.17 -37.43
N ALA A 354 -16.46 -16.85 -37.44
CA ALA A 354 -17.12 -15.96 -38.39
C ALA A 354 -16.65 -16.25 -39.83
N GLU A 355 -15.35 -16.49 -40.05
CA GLU A 355 -14.79 -16.89 -41.34
C GLU A 355 -15.39 -18.24 -41.82
N LYS A 356 -15.42 -19.26 -40.95
CA LYS A 356 -16.10 -20.54 -41.24
C LYS A 356 -17.60 -20.40 -41.50
N LEU A 357 -18.28 -19.45 -40.85
CA LEU A 357 -19.69 -19.16 -41.10
C LEU A 357 -19.91 -18.51 -42.47
N THR A 358 -19.01 -17.62 -42.92
CA THR A 358 -19.06 -17.09 -44.29
C THR A 358 -18.73 -18.15 -45.34
N ASP A 359 -17.75 -19.03 -45.09
CA ASP A 359 -17.42 -20.13 -46.00
C ASP A 359 -18.59 -21.11 -46.16
N THR A 360 -19.18 -21.56 -45.05
CA THR A 360 -20.34 -22.47 -45.08
C THR A 360 -21.58 -21.81 -45.67
N SER A 361 -21.78 -20.51 -45.46
CA SER A 361 -22.87 -19.74 -46.09
C SER A 361 -22.72 -19.65 -47.61
N THR A 362 -21.51 -19.35 -48.12
CA THR A 362 -21.25 -19.32 -49.57
C THR A 362 -21.34 -20.71 -50.20
N GLN A 363 -20.87 -21.77 -49.52
CA GLN A 363 -21.07 -23.15 -49.96
C GLN A 363 -22.57 -23.52 -50.02
N ALA A 364 -23.36 -23.19 -49.01
CA ALA A 364 -24.80 -23.43 -49.01
C ALA A 364 -25.53 -22.67 -50.13
N HIS A 365 -25.13 -21.42 -50.40
CA HIS A 365 -25.64 -20.65 -51.54
C HIS A 365 -25.28 -21.33 -52.88
N ASN A 366 -24.02 -21.71 -53.07
CA ASN A 366 -23.55 -22.39 -54.29
C ASN A 366 -24.28 -23.72 -54.52
N LEU A 367 -24.50 -24.52 -53.48
CA LEU A 367 -25.28 -25.76 -53.56
C LEU A 367 -26.77 -25.48 -53.88
N SER A 368 -27.36 -24.41 -53.33
CA SER A 368 -28.73 -24.00 -53.66
C SER A 368 -28.86 -23.61 -55.14
N VAL A 369 -27.89 -22.86 -55.68
CA VAL A 369 -27.81 -22.50 -57.11
C VAL A 369 -27.66 -23.75 -57.98
N GLN A 370 -26.78 -24.69 -57.61
CA GLN A 370 -26.62 -25.97 -58.31
C GLN A 370 -27.92 -26.80 -58.30
N VAL A 371 -28.59 -26.94 -57.15
CA VAL A 371 -29.88 -27.64 -57.03
C VAL A 371 -30.96 -26.97 -57.89
N SER A 372 -30.97 -25.64 -57.98
CA SER A 372 -31.87 -24.90 -58.88
C SER A 372 -31.58 -25.20 -60.36
N GLY A 373 -30.30 -25.18 -60.76
CA GLY A 373 -29.86 -25.53 -62.11
C GLY A 373 -30.17 -26.99 -62.50
N LEU A 374 -30.01 -27.93 -61.56
CA LEU A 374 -30.36 -29.34 -61.74
C LEU A 374 -31.88 -29.52 -61.84
N LYS A 375 -32.70 -28.86 -61.00
CA LYS A 375 -34.17 -28.85 -61.13
C LYS A 375 -34.62 -28.27 -62.48
N GLY A 376 -33.99 -27.20 -62.95
CA GLY A 376 -34.23 -26.62 -64.26
C GLY A 376 -33.85 -27.55 -65.42
N SER A 377 -32.81 -28.36 -65.24
CA SER A 377 -32.36 -29.36 -66.23
C SER A 377 -33.24 -30.61 -66.24
N LEU A 378 -33.70 -31.07 -65.07
CA LEU A 378 -34.67 -32.15 -64.92
C LEU A 378 -36.00 -31.81 -65.61
N ARG A 379 -36.55 -30.62 -65.37
CA ARG A 379 -37.75 -30.14 -66.10
C ARG A 379 -37.58 -30.17 -67.62
N LYS A 380 -36.38 -29.82 -68.12
CA LYS A 380 -36.07 -29.90 -69.56
C LYS A 380 -36.00 -31.36 -70.07
N THR A 381 -35.46 -32.30 -69.30
CA THR A 381 -35.43 -33.73 -69.70
C THR A 381 -36.81 -34.37 -69.62
N GLU A 382 -37.60 -34.10 -68.57
CA GLU A 382 -39.01 -34.50 -68.43
C GLU A 382 -39.84 -34.06 -69.64
N CYS A 383 -39.75 -32.79 -70.05
CA CYS A 383 -40.44 -32.29 -71.25
C CYS A 383 -39.97 -32.98 -72.55
N ARG A 384 -38.70 -33.40 -72.64
CA ARG A 384 -38.19 -34.20 -73.79
C ARG A 384 -38.72 -35.63 -73.75
N VAL A 385 -38.80 -36.27 -72.57
CA VAL A 385 -39.39 -37.60 -72.39
C VAL A 385 -40.86 -37.58 -72.78
N GLN A 386 -41.68 -36.69 -72.24
CA GLN A 386 -43.09 -36.57 -72.61
C GLN A 386 -43.30 -36.33 -74.13
N ARG A 387 -42.42 -35.56 -74.78
CA ARG A 387 -42.47 -35.37 -76.25
C ARG A 387 -42.16 -36.68 -76.99
N ARG A 388 -41.19 -37.46 -76.53
CA ARG A 388 -40.85 -38.78 -77.10
C ARG A 388 -41.94 -39.82 -76.84
N GLU A 389 -42.57 -39.83 -75.68
CA GLU A 389 -43.72 -40.71 -75.38
C GLU A 389 -44.91 -40.44 -76.30
N ARG A 390 -45.27 -39.16 -76.52
CA ARG A 390 -46.33 -38.77 -77.46
C ARG A 390 -46.00 -39.22 -78.88
N SER A 391 -44.74 -39.05 -79.30
CA SER A 391 -44.23 -39.54 -80.59
C SER A 391 -44.28 -41.08 -80.70
N LEU A 392 -43.94 -41.81 -79.62
CA LEU A 392 -43.99 -43.27 -79.58
C LEU A 392 -45.42 -43.78 -79.67
N LYS A 393 -46.36 -43.18 -78.93
CA LYS A 393 -47.80 -43.49 -78.99
C LYS A 393 -48.38 -43.26 -80.39
N ALA A 394 -47.97 -42.17 -81.06
CA ALA A 394 -48.36 -41.91 -82.45
C ALA A 394 -47.79 -42.96 -83.43
N VAL A 395 -46.51 -43.33 -83.31
CA VAL A 395 -45.89 -44.39 -84.13
C VAL A 395 -46.54 -45.75 -83.87
N GLN A 396 -46.86 -46.09 -82.62
CA GLN A 396 -47.59 -47.32 -82.28
C GLN A 396 -49.01 -47.34 -82.87
N ALA A 397 -49.72 -46.22 -82.88
CA ALA A 397 -51.04 -46.13 -83.53
C ALA A 397 -50.93 -46.30 -85.06
N ALA A 398 -49.95 -45.66 -85.69
CA ALA A 398 -49.67 -45.82 -87.12
C ALA A 398 -49.26 -47.26 -87.47
N ALA A 399 -48.44 -47.91 -86.65
CA ALA A 399 -48.05 -49.30 -86.83
C ALA A 399 -49.23 -50.27 -86.72
N ARG A 400 -50.14 -50.08 -85.75
CA ARG A 400 -51.39 -50.87 -85.64
C ARG A 400 -52.30 -50.68 -86.86
N LEU A 401 -52.42 -49.45 -87.37
CA LEU A 401 -53.19 -49.16 -88.59
C LEU A 401 -52.54 -49.76 -89.84
N ALA A 402 -51.20 -49.78 -89.93
CA ALA A 402 -50.48 -50.47 -90.98
C ALA A 402 -50.68 -52.00 -90.88
N GLN A 403 -50.65 -52.56 -89.67
CA GLN A 403 -50.89 -53.99 -89.42
C GLN A 403 -52.32 -54.40 -89.82
N SER A 404 -53.36 -53.63 -89.46
CA SER A 404 -54.74 -53.95 -89.87
C SER A 404 -54.98 -53.78 -91.37
N ARG A 405 -54.31 -52.82 -92.02
CA ARG A 405 -54.26 -52.69 -93.48
C ARG A 405 -53.56 -53.88 -94.15
N LEU A 406 -52.44 -54.36 -93.62
CA LEU A 406 -51.76 -55.55 -94.11
C LEU A 406 -52.59 -56.82 -93.87
N GLN A 407 -53.34 -56.89 -92.78
CA GLN A 407 -54.23 -58.02 -92.48
C GLN A 407 -55.44 -58.08 -93.42
N SER A 408 -56.06 -56.93 -93.74
CA SER A 408 -57.14 -56.85 -94.74
C SER A 408 -56.65 -57.01 -96.17
N LEU A 409 -55.45 -56.51 -96.51
CA LEU A 409 -54.82 -56.83 -97.79
C LEU A 409 -54.50 -58.34 -97.90
N ARG A 410 -54.10 -58.98 -96.79
CA ARG A 410 -53.90 -60.44 -96.74
C ARG A 410 -55.19 -61.23 -96.98
N THR A 411 -56.33 -60.83 -96.43
CA THR A 411 -57.61 -61.53 -96.72
C THR A 411 -58.00 -61.37 -98.18
N VAL A 412 -57.92 -60.15 -98.73
CA VAL A 412 -58.16 -59.91 -100.17
C VAL A 412 -57.20 -60.70 -101.07
N CYS A 413 -55.93 -60.85 -100.69
CA CYS A 413 -55.00 -61.71 -101.42
C CYS A 413 -55.34 -63.20 -101.31
N SER A 414 -55.88 -63.67 -100.17
CA SER A 414 -56.38 -65.05 -100.04
C SER A 414 -57.64 -65.27 -100.89
N GLU A 415 -58.61 -64.35 -100.85
CA GLU A 415 -59.81 -64.36 -101.70
C GLU A 415 -59.43 -64.40 -103.19
N LEU A 416 -58.46 -63.58 -103.63
CA LEU A 416 -57.96 -63.56 -105.00
C LEU A 416 -57.24 -64.86 -105.40
N ILE A 417 -56.57 -65.54 -104.46
CA ILE A 417 -55.96 -66.86 -104.69
C ILE A 417 -57.05 -67.93 -104.82
N GLU A 418 -58.05 -67.94 -103.95
CA GLU A 418 -59.19 -68.86 -104.05
C GLU A 418 -59.97 -68.66 -105.36
N ASP A 419 -60.21 -67.42 -105.78
CA ASP A 419 -60.90 -67.12 -107.05
C ASP A 419 -60.04 -67.51 -108.27
N ARG A 420 -58.72 -67.32 -108.20
CA ARG A 420 -57.79 -67.86 -109.19
C ARG A 420 -57.84 -69.39 -109.23
N GLU A 421 -57.96 -70.07 -108.10
CA GLU A 421 -58.10 -71.52 -108.04
C GLU A 421 -59.46 -72.01 -108.56
N LYS A 422 -60.57 -71.33 -108.25
CA LYS A 422 -61.90 -71.58 -108.83
C LYS A 422 -61.87 -71.43 -110.35
N LEU A 423 -61.25 -70.36 -110.86
CA LEU A 423 -61.05 -70.13 -112.30
C LEU A 423 -60.19 -71.24 -112.94
N LEU A 424 -59.07 -71.64 -112.32
CA LEU A 424 -58.24 -72.74 -112.82
C LEU A 424 -59.00 -74.07 -112.87
N HIS A 425 -59.83 -74.38 -111.88
CA HIS A 425 -60.70 -75.56 -111.91
C HIS A 425 -61.74 -75.50 -113.05
N SER A 426 -62.39 -74.35 -113.25
CA SER A 426 -63.33 -74.19 -114.38
C SER A 426 -62.66 -74.32 -115.75
N LEU A 427 -61.43 -73.82 -115.89
CA LEU A 427 -60.66 -73.88 -117.13
C LEU A 427 -60.12 -75.31 -117.37
N ALA A 428 -59.78 -76.05 -116.32
CA ALA A 428 -59.48 -77.48 -116.41
C ALA A 428 -60.70 -78.32 -116.82
N ALA A 429 -61.90 -78.00 -116.31
CA ALA A 429 -63.14 -78.63 -116.71
C ALA A 429 -63.46 -78.39 -118.19
N GLN A 430 -63.39 -77.13 -118.67
CA GLN A 430 -63.56 -76.82 -120.09
C GLN A 430 -62.48 -77.47 -120.97
N ARG A 431 -61.22 -77.56 -120.51
CA ARG A 431 -60.19 -78.29 -121.25
C ARG A 431 -60.59 -79.75 -121.46
N LYS A 432 -61.04 -80.44 -120.41
CA LYS A 432 -61.53 -81.83 -120.49
C LYS A 432 -62.70 -81.96 -121.48
N GLU A 433 -63.66 -81.04 -121.45
CA GLU A 433 -64.78 -80.98 -122.39
C GLU A 433 -64.30 -80.79 -123.85
N THR A 434 -63.38 -79.86 -124.12
CA THR A 434 -62.77 -79.70 -125.45
C THR A 434 -61.92 -80.90 -125.89
N GLU A 435 -61.33 -81.63 -124.95
CA GLU A 435 -60.60 -82.88 -125.17
C GLU A 435 -61.54 -84.06 -125.51
N GLU A 436 -62.75 -84.07 -124.96
CA GLU A 436 -63.79 -85.06 -125.27
C GLU A 436 -64.44 -84.74 -126.64
N LEU A 437 -64.77 -83.47 -126.89
CA LEU A 437 -65.25 -83.00 -128.19
C LEU A 437 -64.24 -83.24 -129.33
N SER A 438 -62.94 -83.02 -129.09
CA SER A 438 -61.92 -83.27 -130.11
C SER A 438 -61.64 -84.76 -130.35
N ARG A 439 -61.80 -85.63 -129.34
CA ARG A 439 -61.87 -87.09 -129.55
C ARG A 439 -63.08 -87.47 -130.42
N GLU A 440 -64.23 -86.84 -130.21
CA GLU A 440 -65.41 -87.12 -131.05
C GLU A 440 -65.24 -86.61 -132.50
N VAL A 441 -64.70 -85.39 -132.67
CA VAL A 441 -64.42 -84.81 -133.99
C VAL A 441 -63.38 -85.63 -134.76
N THR A 442 -62.34 -86.14 -134.10
CA THR A 442 -61.36 -87.02 -134.76
C THR A 442 -61.96 -88.38 -135.14
N LEU A 443 -62.85 -88.96 -134.31
CA LEU A 443 -63.58 -90.19 -134.65
C LEU A 443 -64.52 -89.98 -135.86
N ARG A 444 -65.27 -88.87 -135.89
CA ARG A 444 -66.12 -88.47 -137.03
C ARG A 444 -65.29 -88.16 -138.28
N SER A 445 -64.11 -87.55 -138.12
CA SER A 445 -63.20 -87.28 -139.24
C SER A 445 -62.62 -88.56 -139.84
N ALA A 446 -62.39 -89.61 -139.04
CA ALA A 446 -61.94 -90.90 -139.54
C ALA A 446 -63.01 -91.59 -140.41
N THR A 447 -64.30 -91.56 -140.00
CA THR A 447 -65.39 -92.13 -140.82
C THR A 447 -65.60 -91.34 -142.12
N VAL A 448 -65.50 -90.01 -142.09
CA VAL A 448 -65.48 -89.17 -143.30
C VAL A 448 -64.28 -89.49 -144.20
N GLY A 449 -63.11 -89.77 -143.64
CA GLY A 449 -61.92 -90.21 -144.39
C GLY A 449 -62.17 -91.50 -145.18
N VAL A 450 -62.75 -92.51 -144.55
CA VAL A 450 -63.10 -93.80 -145.20
C VAL A 450 -64.13 -93.59 -146.32
N LEU A 451 -65.13 -92.74 -146.12
CA LEU A 451 -66.11 -92.40 -147.16
C LEU A 451 -65.47 -91.63 -148.33
N SER A 452 -64.57 -90.68 -148.03
CA SER A 452 -63.85 -89.91 -149.05
C SER A 452 -62.90 -90.77 -149.89
N GLN A 453 -62.34 -91.84 -149.33
CA GLN A 453 -61.49 -92.77 -150.08
C GLN A 453 -62.32 -93.59 -151.08
N LYS A 454 -63.44 -94.17 -150.66
CA LYS A 454 -64.38 -94.87 -151.57
C LYS A 454 -64.85 -93.96 -152.71
N LEU A 455 -65.11 -92.67 -152.44
CA LEU A 455 -65.50 -91.70 -153.45
C LEU A 455 -64.38 -91.41 -154.47
N LYS A 456 -63.11 -91.46 -154.07
CA LYS A 456 -61.96 -91.31 -155.00
C LYS A 456 -61.80 -92.51 -155.92
N GLU A 457 -62.00 -93.72 -155.39
CA GLU A 457 -61.89 -94.97 -156.15
C GLU A 457 -62.95 -95.04 -157.27
N GLU A 458 -64.21 -94.73 -156.96
CA GLU A 458 -65.28 -94.53 -157.94
C GLU A 458 -64.89 -93.48 -159.00
N ARG A 459 -64.47 -92.28 -158.57
CA ARG A 459 -64.15 -91.17 -159.48
C ARG A 459 -63.01 -91.50 -160.46
N LEU A 460 -62.05 -92.31 -160.04
CA LEU A 460 -60.98 -92.85 -160.89
C LEU A 460 -61.52 -93.83 -161.95
N MET A 461 -62.45 -94.70 -161.55
CA MET A 461 -63.10 -95.69 -162.43
C MET A 461 -63.91 -95.00 -163.54
N TRP A 462 -64.72 -93.98 -163.20
CA TRP A 462 -65.45 -93.17 -164.18
C TRP A 462 -64.54 -92.37 -165.12
N SER A 463 -63.42 -91.83 -164.60
CA SER A 463 -62.48 -91.04 -165.42
C SER A 463 -61.84 -91.88 -166.54
N ARG A 464 -61.54 -93.16 -166.28
CA ARG A 464 -60.99 -94.08 -167.28
C ARG A 464 -61.96 -94.33 -168.44
N ARG A 465 -63.25 -94.57 -168.14
CA ARG A 465 -64.32 -94.78 -169.14
C ARG A 465 -64.52 -93.58 -170.08
N ILE A 466 -64.41 -92.35 -169.56
CA ILE A 466 -64.60 -91.14 -170.39
C ILE A 466 -63.48 -91.03 -171.43
N ALA A 467 -62.22 -91.25 -171.03
CA ALA A 467 -61.07 -91.15 -171.93
C ALA A 467 -61.14 -92.10 -173.14
N GLU A 468 -61.64 -93.33 -172.92
CA GLU A 468 -61.87 -94.32 -173.98
C GLU A 468 -62.92 -93.82 -175.00
N SER A 469 -64.00 -93.17 -174.53
CA SER A 469 -65.05 -92.64 -175.40
C SER A 469 -64.60 -91.44 -176.25
N GLU A 470 -63.75 -90.55 -175.72
CA GLU A 470 -63.23 -89.39 -176.47
C GLU A 470 -62.28 -89.80 -177.61
N GLY A 471 -61.55 -90.91 -177.43
CA GLY A 471 -60.65 -91.45 -178.47
C GLY A 471 -61.43 -91.82 -179.73
N ALA A 472 -62.54 -92.54 -179.57
CA ALA A 472 -63.41 -92.92 -180.68
C ALA A 472 -64.00 -91.71 -181.44
N LEU A 473 -64.39 -90.66 -180.70
CA LEU A 473 -64.96 -89.44 -181.30
C LEU A 473 -63.95 -88.68 -182.19
N LYS A 474 -62.67 -88.66 -181.81
CA LYS A 474 -61.59 -88.01 -182.58
C LYS A 474 -61.32 -88.73 -183.90
N ALA A 475 -61.41 -90.06 -183.94
CA ALA A 475 -61.25 -90.84 -185.18
C ALA A 475 -62.30 -90.45 -186.23
N ALA A 476 -63.59 -90.43 -185.87
CA ALA A 476 -64.69 -90.10 -186.78
C ALA A 476 -64.56 -88.68 -187.39
N LYS A 477 -64.15 -87.69 -186.58
CA LYS A 477 -63.97 -86.29 -187.01
C LYS A 477 -62.91 -86.11 -188.11
N SER A 478 -61.96 -87.04 -188.25
CA SER A 478 -60.90 -86.97 -189.26
C SER A 478 -61.35 -87.41 -190.66
N ALA A 479 -62.33 -88.33 -190.75
CA ALA A 479 -62.81 -88.85 -192.02
C ALA A 479 -63.61 -87.80 -192.81
N TRP A 480 -64.49 -87.07 -192.13
CA TRP A 480 -65.36 -86.03 -192.71
C TRP A 480 -64.57 -84.92 -193.44
N LYS A 481 -63.39 -84.56 -192.94
CA LYS A 481 -62.52 -83.50 -193.52
C LYS A 481 -61.91 -83.82 -194.89
N ARG A 482 -62.08 -85.03 -195.43
CA ARG A 482 -61.64 -85.38 -196.79
C ARG A 482 -62.72 -85.05 -197.83
N SER A 483 -63.92 -85.61 -197.66
CA SER A 483 -65.07 -85.42 -198.56
C SER A 483 -65.44 -83.95 -198.81
N SER A 484 -65.28 -83.09 -197.80
CA SER A 484 -65.57 -81.65 -197.93
C SER A 484 -64.66 -80.89 -198.93
N ARG A 485 -63.58 -81.48 -199.46
CA ARG A 485 -62.66 -80.80 -200.39
C ARG A 485 -63.01 -81.02 -201.85
N GLU A 486 -63.42 -82.23 -202.22
CA GLU A 486 -63.87 -82.56 -203.58
C GLU A 486 -65.10 -81.71 -203.98
N ALA A 487 -66.02 -81.50 -203.03
CA ALA A 487 -67.20 -80.67 -203.20
C ALA A 487 -66.92 -79.16 -203.44
N SER A 488 -65.67 -78.70 -203.32
CA SER A 488 -65.28 -77.33 -203.68
C SER A 488 -64.70 -77.25 -205.09
N HIS A 489 -63.95 -78.27 -205.52
CA HIS A 489 -63.29 -78.31 -206.83
C HIS A 489 -64.31 -78.27 -208.00
N LEU A 490 -65.45 -78.94 -207.84
CA LEU A 490 -66.51 -78.98 -208.84
C LEU A 490 -67.30 -77.67 -208.98
N ARG A 491 -67.27 -76.76 -207.99
CA ARG A 491 -68.10 -75.55 -207.99
C ARG A 491 -67.48 -74.36 -208.74
N SER A 492 -66.16 -74.24 -208.79
CA SER A 492 -65.51 -73.18 -209.58
C SER A 492 -65.53 -73.44 -211.10
N LEU A 493 -65.77 -74.69 -211.51
CA LEU A 493 -65.79 -75.08 -212.93
C LEU A 493 -67.10 -74.68 -213.62
N VAL A 494 -68.19 -74.49 -212.86
CA VAL A 494 -69.52 -74.12 -213.36
C VAL A 494 -69.60 -72.61 -213.60
N THR A 495 -69.22 -71.79 -212.61
CA THR A 495 -69.31 -70.32 -212.71
C THR A 495 -68.57 -69.75 -213.92
N SER A 496 -67.39 -70.31 -214.25
CA SER A 496 -66.62 -69.89 -215.45
C SER A 496 -67.30 -70.21 -216.79
N LYS A 497 -68.32 -71.09 -216.82
CA LYS A 497 -69.12 -71.39 -218.01
C LYS A 497 -70.33 -70.45 -218.13
N ASP A 498 -70.94 -70.09 -217.01
CA ASP A 498 -72.14 -69.25 -217.00
C ASP A 498 -71.83 -67.80 -217.42
N ASP A 499 -70.69 -67.24 -216.99
CA ASP A 499 -70.27 -65.86 -217.32
C ASP A 499 -70.08 -65.63 -218.83
N THR A 500 -69.61 -66.63 -219.58
CA THR A 500 -69.44 -66.51 -221.05
C THR A 500 -70.76 -66.65 -221.81
N ILE A 501 -71.73 -67.37 -221.25
CA ILE A 501 -73.10 -67.44 -221.78
C ILE A 501 -73.84 -66.12 -221.51
N ALA A 502 -73.66 -65.54 -220.33
CA ALA A 502 -74.27 -64.25 -219.97
C ALA A 502 -73.87 -63.10 -220.91
N SER A 503 -72.60 -63.07 -221.35
CA SER A 503 -72.11 -62.08 -222.32
C SER A 503 -72.82 -62.18 -223.68
N LEU A 504 -72.98 -63.39 -224.22
CA LEU A 504 -73.65 -63.60 -225.53
C LEU A 504 -75.18 -63.36 -225.47
N ILE A 505 -75.79 -63.51 -224.29
CA ILE A 505 -77.20 -63.18 -224.06
C ILE A 505 -77.43 -61.65 -224.00
N ALA A 506 -76.40 -60.85 -223.69
CA ALA A 506 -76.53 -59.39 -223.68
C ALA A 506 -76.79 -58.83 -225.09
N ASP A 507 -75.99 -59.24 -226.09
CA ASP A 507 -76.15 -58.82 -227.49
C ASP A 507 -77.48 -59.31 -228.10
N TYR A 508 -77.95 -60.50 -227.69
CA TYR A 508 -79.23 -61.07 -228.16
C TYR A 508 -80.48 -60.34 -227.65
N LYS A 509 -80.38 -59.42 -226.68
CA LYS A 509 -81.51 -58.61 -226.22
C LYS A 509 -81.88 -57.44 -227.13
N LEU A 510 -81.25 -57.33 -228.31
CA LEU A 510 -81.84 -56.64 -229.45
C LEU A 510 -83.01 -57.42 -230.13
N LEU A 511 -83.29 -58.68 -229.75
CA LEU A 511 -84.36 -59.51 -230.37
C LEU A 511 -85.32 -60.29 -229.41
N GLY A 512 -84.90 -60.83 -228.25
CA GLY A 512 -85.80 -61.28 -227.13
C GLY A 512 -86.17 -62.80 -226.95
N LEU A 513 -86.89 -63.14 -225.83
CA LEU A 513 -87.51 -64.44 -225.34
C LEU A 513 -86.82 -65.23 -224.12
N ASP A 514 -87.44 -66.32 -223.55
CA ASP A 514 -87.44 -66.75 -222.07
C ASP A 514 -87.08 -68.26 -221.62
N TYR A 515 -87.17 -68.67 -220.28
CA TYR A 515 -87.43 -70.03 -219.56
C TYR A 515 -86.55 -70.72 -218.36
N SER A 516 -86.88 -71.94 -217.74
CA SER A 516 -86.59 -72.44 -216.27
C SER A 516 -86.61 -74.01 -215.73
N ASP A 517 -86.09 -74.42 -214.48
CA ASP A 517 -86.45 -75.55 -213.39
C ASP A 517 -85.66 -76.93 -212.94
N ALA A 518 -85.71 -77.50 -211.63
CA ALA A 518 -85.17 -78.88 -211.05
C ALA A 518 -85.47 -79.42 -209.52
N LYS A 519 -85.33 -80.75 -209.03
CA LYS A 519 -85.61 -81.41 -207.59
C LYS A 519 -85.09 -82.91 -207.10
N ARG A 520 -85.05 -83.36 -205.75
CA ARG A 520 -85.13 -84.79 -204.98
C ARG A 520 -83.97 -85.37 -203.98
N HIS A 521 -83.87 -86.48 -203.08
CA HIS A 521 -84.61 -87.43 -202.06
C HIS A 521 -83.78 -88.60 -201.18
N ASN A 522 -84.27 -89.25 -200.02
CA ASN A 522 -84.02 -90.64 -199.27
C ASN A 522 -82.95 -90.99 -198.05
N ILE A 523 -82.74 -92.10 -197.17
CA ILE A 523 -83.35 -93.30 -196.31
C ILE A 523 -82.23 -94.26 -195.50
N ARG A 524 -82.16 -95.28 -194.49
CA ARG A 524 -82.84 -96.22 -193.39
C ARG A 524 -81.93 -97.14 -192.33
N GLN A 525 -82.47 -97.90 -191.27
CA GLN A 525 -82.11 -99.21 -190.44
C GLN A 525 -81.63 -99.42 -188.89
N HIS A 526 -81.70 -100.63 -188.19
CA HIS A 526 -81.77 -100.99 -186.66
C HIS A 526 -81.05 -102.35 -186.13
N VAL A 527 -80.85 -102.94 -184.86
CA VAL A 527 -81.59 -103.46 -183.56
C VAL A 527 -80.68 -103.52 -182.21
N PRO A 528 -80.56 -104.42 -181.09
CA PRO A 528 -81.10 -105.73 -180.46
C PRO A 528 -81.38 -105.84 -178.84
N LYS A 529 -81.14 -106.96 -178.02
CA LYS A 529 -81.59 -107.25 -176.53
C LYS A 529 -80.89 -108.39 -175.60
N HIS A 530 -80.88 -108.39 -174.19
CA HIS A 530 -80.99 -109.57 -173.17
C HIS A 530 -80.88 -109.35 -171.56
N HIS A 531 -81.82 -109.89 -170.70
CA HIS A 531 -81.80 -110.28 -169.20
C HIS A 531 -81.50 -109.29 -167.99
N ASN A 532 -81.52 -109.59 -166.64
CA ASN A 532 -82.36 -110.31 -165.56
C ASN A 532 -81.74 -110.02 -164.08
N ILE A 533 -81.99 -110.41 -162.77
CA ILE A 533 -82.67 -111.42 -161.83
C ILE A 533 -82.96 -110.78 -160.36
N LEU A 534 -83.33 -111.51 -159.26
CA LEU A 534 -83.76 -111.10 -157.84
C LEU A 534 -83.21 -111.95 -156.62
N GLY A 535 -83.18 -111.44 -155.35
CA GLY A 535 -83.58 -112.19 -154.10
C GLY A 535 -82.72 -112.27 -152.76
N GLY A 536 -83.31 -111.88 -151.59
CA GLY A 536 -83.07 -112.36 -150.18
C GLY A 536 -81.78 -111.95 -149.38
N ALA A 537 -81.67 -112.06 -148.02
CA ALA A 537 -82.62 -112.13 -146.87
C ALA A 537 -81.87 -111.95 -145.50
N VAL A 538 -82.59 -111.49 -144.44
CA VAL A 538 -82.16 -111.21 -143.03
C VAL A 538 -81.03 -110.18 -142.86
#